data_AF-A0A9E0ZLN3-F1
#
_entry.id   AF-A0A9E0ZLN3-F1
#
_cell.length_a   1.000
_cell.length_b   1.000
_cell.length_c   1.000
_cell.angle_alpha   90.00
_cell.angle_beta   90.00
_cell.angle_gamma   90.00
#
_symmetry.space_group_name_H-M   'P 1'
#
loop_
_entity.id
_entity.type
_entity.pdbx_description
1 polymer ?
#
loop_
_entity_poly.entity_id
_entity_poly.type
_entity_poly.pdbx_seq_one_letter_code
_entity_poly.pdbx_strand_id
1 'polypeptide(L)'
;MKRRIRLFLHMICFGILITSYSVSADSFVFCDINTREKYIKEIEMPEEEALRRTENAYIKSKYLKTKDRSVVGENILFPVYKEASKQLPYSPICYVESIWNVNGQKHISKGTGTIISPSKVLTAGHLVYDYNYGQANEIYVYPGRYQSIFPYGEARAEKISYPKDLEKLNYNDSNTLNYRKCDIAVVNLNIPIGNSTSAIDVAFVPDSEMMALPSRQITITGYPRSGYALGYYDETTDSSTTIDGIMYSSWGKTMRCSGREILYDVDTRPGMDGAAIVCRDKWSTIDLVTGIDVSYPRETSDYSVGVHIESTYYGWIMGA
;
A
#
# COMPACT_ATOMS: atom_id res chain seq x y z
N MET A 1 28.97 45.28 37.04
CA MET A 1 29.18 43.82 37.00
C MET A 1 27.87 43.00 37.15
N LYS A 2 26.73 43.43 36.56
CA LYS A 2 25.42 42.74 36.68
C LYS A 2 24.70 42.47 35.34
N ARG A 3 25.27 42.90 34.20
CA ARG A 3 24.63 42.75 32.87
C ARG A 3 25.13 41.57 32.03
N ARG A 4 26.26 40.94 32.38
CA ARG A 4 26.84 39.81 31.61
C ARG A 4 26.31 38.42 31.99
N ILE A 5 25.60 38.28 33.11
CA ILE A 5 25.10 36.97 33.59
C ILE A 5 23.75 36.60 32.96
N ARG A 6 22.96 37.56 32.46
CA ARG A 6 21.63 37.27 31.86
C ARG A 6 21.70 36.73 30.42
N LEU A 7 22.76 37.02 29.66
CA LEU A 7 22.90 36.50 28.29
C LEU A 7 23.30 35.01 28.26
N PHE A 8 24.08 34.55 29.23
CA PHE A 8 24.50 33.14 29.29
C PHE A 8 23.34 32.20 29.67
N LEU A 9 22.40 32.67 30.51
CA LEU A 9 21.24 31.87 30.90
C LEU A 9 20.20 31.72 29.78
N HIS A 10 20.04 32.73 28.92
CA HIS A 10 19.15 32.63 27.76
C HIS A 10 19.74 31.76 26.63
N MET A 11 21.07 31.70 26.50
CA MET A 11 21.73 30.80 25.55
C MET A 11 21.69 29.33 25.99
N ILE A 12 21.64 29.04 27.29
CA ILE A 12 21.47 27.68 27.80
C ILE A 12 20.01 27.21 27.64
N CYS A 13 19.02 28.10 27.80
CA CYS A 13 17.62 27.75 27.52
C CYS A 13 17.33 27.63 26.00
N PHE A 14 18.06 28.33 25.13
CA PHE A 14 17.93 28.16 23.68
C PHE A 14 18.74 26.97 23.13
N GLY A 15 19.81 26.57 23.82
CA GLY A 15 20.63 25.39 23.47
C GLY A 15 20.01 24.03 23.87
N ILE A 16 18.98 24.03 24.72
CA ILE A 16 18.22 22.82 25.10
C ILE A 16 16.94 22.66 24.24
N LEU A 17 16.66 23.63 23.36
CA LEU A 17 15.64 23.54 22.29
C LEU A 17 16.22 22.96 20.98
N ILE A 18 17.38 22.30 21.04
CA ILE A 18 17.93 21.51 19.95
C ILE A 18 17.29 20.11 20.02
N THR A 19 16.19 20.01 19.28
CA THR A 19 15.75 18.81 18.56
C THR A 19 15.61 17.53 19.39
N SER A 20 14.68 17.50 20.35
CA SER A 20 13.88 16.30 20.50
C SER A 20 12.82 16.30 19.39
N TYR A 21 13.24 16.00 18.15
CA TYR A 21 12.28 15.45 17.21
C TYR A 21 11.77 14.19 17.89
N SER A 22 10.54 14.23 18.40
CA SER A 22 9.88 13.03 18.88
C SER A 22 9.60 12.21 17.64
N VAL A 23 10.55 11.38 17.26
CA VAL A 23 10.32 10.39 16.22
C VAL A 23 9.38 9.38 16.87
N SER A 24 8.16 9.29 16.34
CA SER A 24 7.16 8.39 16.88
C SER A 24 7.54 6.97 16.52
N ALA A 25 8.10 6.21 17.45
CA ALA A 25 8.24 4.77 17.29
C ALA A 25 6.85 4.12 17.23
N ASP A 26 6.70 3.14 16.36
CA ASP A 26 5.48 2.37 16.20
C ASP A 26 5.73 0.89 16.50
N SER A 27 4.72 0.23 17.06
CA SER A 27 4.76 -1.22 17.32
C SER A 27 4.22 -2.00 16.11
N PHE A 28 4.99 -2.98 15.66
CA PHE A 28 4.61 -3.87 14.56
C PHE A 28 4.55 -5.31 15.07
N VAL A 29 3.50 -6.01 14.67
CA VAL A 29 3.34 -7.44 14.86
C VAL A 29 4.06 -8.17 13.74
N PHE A 30 4.82 -9.20 14.09
CA PHE A 30 5.38 -10.17 13.16
C PHE A 30 4.85 -11.54 13.52
N CYS A 31 4.36 -12.28 12.53
CA CYS A 31 3.83 -13.62 12.76
C CYS A 31 4.24 -14.60 11.67
N ASP A 32 4.59 -15.81 12.09
CA ASP A 32 4.73 -16.97 11.22
C ASP A 32 3.38 -17.67 11.07
N ILE A 33 2.91 -17.83 9.83
CA ILE A 33 1.60 -18.42 9.53
C ILE A 33 1.55 -19.90 9.92
N ASN A 34 2.67 -20.62 9.77
CA ASN A 34 2.72 -22.05 9.99
C ASN A 34 2.79 -22.39 11.48
N THR A 35 3.68 -21.71 12.22
CA THR A 35 3.88 -21.98 13.65
C THR A 35 2.93 -21.20 14.55
N ARG A 36 2.30 -20.13 14.04
CA ARG A 36 1.53 -19.14 14.81
C ARG A 36 2.35 -18.38 15.85
N GLU A 37 3.68 -18.47 15.79
CA GLU A 37 4.56 -17.70 16.65
C GLU A 37 4.47 -16.22 16.27
N LYS A 38 4.31 -15.38 17.30
CA LYS A 38 4.11 -13.94 17.16
C LYS A 38 5.04 -13.19 18.09
N TYR A 39 5.66 -12.13 17.58
CA TYR A 39 6.38 -11.16 18.39
C TYR A 39 6.02 -9.73 17.97
N ILE A 40 6.30 -8.78 18.86
CA ILE A 40 6.10 -7.35 18.63
C ILE A 40 7.47 -6.69 18.62
N LYS A 41 7.70 -5.79 17.67
CA LYS A 41 8.91 -4.98 17.60
C LYS A 41 8.53 -3.53 17.41
N GLU A 42 9.17 -2.66 18.19
CA GLU A 42 9.11 -1.22 17.98
C GLU A 42 10.09 -0.84 16.87
N ILE A 43 9.62 -0.05 15.93
CA ILE A 43 10.42 0.46 14.82
C ILE A 43 10.24 1.97 14.79
N GLU A 44 11.35 2.64 14.60
CA GLU A 44 11.46 4.08 14.48
C GLU A 44 12.30 4.36 13.22
N MET A 45 11.87 5.32 12.41
CA MET A 45 12.74 5.84 11.35
C MET A 45 12.54 7.35 11.17
N PRO A 46 13.61 8.15 11.34
CA PRO A 46 13.59 9.57 11.03
C PRO A 46 13.30 9.84 9.55
N GLU A 47 12.54 10.89 9.25
CA GLU A 47 12.22 11.29 7.87
C GLU A 47 13.47 11.54 7.01
N GLU A 48 14.51 12.16 7.58
CA GLU A 48 15.77 12.41 6.85
C GLU A 48 16.46 11.10 6.42
N GLU A 49 16.42 10.08 7.28
CA GLU A 49 16.96 8.77 6.92
C GLU A 49 16.10 8.08 5.85
N ALA A 50 14.77 8.17 5.99
CA ALA A 50 13.82 7.62 5.03
C ALA A 50 14.00 8.24 3.63
N LEU A 51 14.16 9.57 3.56
CA LEU A 51 14.44 10.31 2.34
C LEU A 51 15.74 9.84 1.70
N ARG A 52 16.83 9.82 2.46
CA ARG A 52 18.14 9.37 1.96
C ARG A 52 18.11 7.94 1.40
N ARG A 53 17.38 7.04 2.05
CA ARG A 53 17.23 5.65 1.58
C ARG A 53 16.37 5.57 0.30
N THR A 54 15.31 6.37 0.22
CA THR A 54 14.46 6.51 -0.97
C THR A 54 15.25 7.05 -2.17
N GLU A 55 16.03 8.11 -2.00
CA GLU A 55 16.88 8.69 -3.05
C GLU A 55 17.92 7.68 -3.58
N ASN A 56 18.50 6.85 -2.71
CA ASN A 56 19.44 5.81 -3.12
C ASN A 56 18.76 4.70 -3.93
N ALA A 57 17.56 4.27 -3.52
CA ALA A 57 16.76 3.31 -4.28
C ALA A 57 16.39 3.88 -5.66
N TYR A 58 15.99 5.16 -5.70
CA TYR A 58 15.68 5.89 -6.92
C TYR A 58 16.86 5.90 -7.91
N ILE A 59 18.07 6.25 -7.46
CA ILE A 59 19.27 6.26 -8.31
C ILE A 59 19.55 4.87 -8.89
N LYS A 60 19.29 3.81 -8.13
CA LYS A 60 19.44 2.41 -8.58
C LYS A 60 18.38 2.02 -9.62
N SER A 61 17.14 2.50 -9.47
CA SER A 61 15.99 2.18 -10.32
C SER A 61 15.96 2.92 -11.67
N LYS A 62 16.78 3.98 -11.86
CA LYS A 62 16.92 4.78 -13.10
C LYS A 62 17.21 3.98 -14.38
N TYR A 63 17.51 2.69 -14.25
CA TYR A 63 17.76 1.75 -15.35
C TYR A 63 16.53 0.96 -15.83
N LEU A 64 15.34 1.15 -15.25
CA LEU A 64 14.09 0.54 -15.74
C LEU A 64 13.29 1.55 -16.58
N LYS A 65 13.41 1.47 -17.90
CA LYS A 65 12.56 2.24 -18.83
C LYS A 65 11.20 1.57 -18.96
N THR A 66 10.16 2.18 -18.39
CA THR A 66 8.77 1.89 -18.77
C THR A 66 8.36 2.83 -19.92
N LYS A 67 7.48 2.35 -20.81
CA LYS A 67 6.92 3.19 -21.89
C LYS A 67 5.92 4.15 -21.28
N ASP A 68 6.01 5.42 -21.67
CA ASP A 68 5.05 6.45 -21.28
C ASP A 68 3.63 6.00 -21.62
N ARG A 69 2.78 5.98 -20.59
CA ARG A 69 1.33 5.91 -20.75
C ARG A 69 0.78 7.33 -20.80
N SER A 70 -0.07 7.58 -21.79
CA SER A 70 -0.93 8.75 -21.84
C SER A 70 -1.97 8.67 -20.72
N VAL A 71 -2.07 9.75 -19.96
CA VAL A 71 -3.04 9.96 -18.88
C VAL A 71 -4.30 10.57 -19.50
N VAL A 72 -5.46 9.94 -19.33
CA VAL A 72 -6.77 10.38 -19.89
C VAL A 72 -7.86 10.37 -18.80
N GLY A 73 -7.83 11.30 -17.85
CA GLY A 73 -8.77 11.27 -16.73
C GLY A 73 -10.20 11.55 -17.15
N GLU A 74 -11.10 10.62 -16.86
CA GLU A 74 -12.46 10.81 -16.33
C GLU A 74 -12.78 9.51 -15.57
N ASN A 75 -13.13 9.58 -14.28
CA ASN A 75 -13.65 8.55 -13.37
C ASN A 75 -14.14 7.22 -14.01
N ILE A 76 -13.21 6.37 -14.45
CA ILE A 76 -13.49 5.13 -15.16
C ILE A 76 -12.43 4.09 -14.78
N LEU A 77 -12.89 2.87 -14.52
CA LEU A 77 -12.03 1.70 -14.35
C LEU A 77 -11.71 1.10 -15.72
N PHE A 78 -10.42 1.04 -16.08
CA PHE A 78 -9.97 0.44 -17.34
C PHE A 78 -9.43 -0.97 -17.12
N PRO A 79 -9.94 -2.00 -17.82
CA PRO A 79 -9.45 -3.36 -17.69
C PRO A 79 -8.00 -3.45 -18.17
N VAL A 80 -7.19 -4.19 -17.42
CA VAL A 80 -5.86 -4.60 -17.85
C VAL A 80 -5.97 -5.88 -18.63
N TYR A 81 -5.75 -5.79 -19.94
CA TYR A 81 -5.87 -6.95 -20.82
C TYR A 81 -4.79 -8.01 -20.58
N LYS A 82 -5.08 -9.23 -21.06
CA LYS A 82 -4.28 -10.43 -20.82
C LYS A 82 -2.79 -10.25 -21.07
N GLU A 83 -2.37 -9.69 -22.20
CA GLU A 83 -0.93 -9.53 -22.46
C GLU A 83 -0.30 -8.41 -21.64
N ALA A 84 -1.07 -7.36 -21.31
CA ALA A 84 -0.60 -6.28 -20.44
C ALA A 84 -0.41 -6.79 -19.00
N SER A 85 -1.27 -7.69 -18.51
CA SER A 85 -1.18 -8.28 -17.15
C SER A 85 0.14 -9.00 -16.87
N LYS A 86 0.88 -9.38 -17.92
CA LYS A 86 2.17 -10.08 -17.86
C LYS A 86 3.38 -9.16 -18.01
N GLN A 87 3.16 -7.85 -17.97
CA GLN A 87 4.19 -6.85 -18.22
C GLN A 87 4.13 -5.77 -17.17
N LEU A 88 5.27 -5.11 -16.92
CA LEU A 88 5.29 -3.92 -16.09
C LEU A 88 4.38 -2.82 -16.68
N PRO A 89 3.75 -2.01 -15.81
CA PRO A 89 3.72 -2.09 -14.35
C PRO A 89 2.71 -3.10 -13.74
N TYR A 90 2.04 -3.94 -14.54
CA TYR A 90 0.93 -4.79 -14.05
C TYR A 90 1.34 -6.18 -13.56
N SER A 91 2.42 -6.76 -14.08
CA SER A 91 2.93 -8.07 -13.63
C SER A 91 3.17 -8.22 -12.12
N PRO A 92 3.66 -7.19 -11.37
CA PRO A 92 3.81 -7.29 -9.92
C PRO A 92 2.49 -7.16 -9.13
N ILE A 93 1.36 -6.83 -9.78
CA ILE A 93 0.07 -6.62 -9.11
C ILE A 93 -0.63 -7.96 -8.96
N CYS A 94 -0.99 -8.27 -7.72
CA CYS A 94 -1.41 -9.59 -7.28
C CYS A 94 -2.88 -9.62 -6.90
N TYR A 95 -3.57 -10.68 -7.31
CA TYR A 95 -4.79 -11.11 -6.66
C TYR A 95 -4.42 -11.78 -5.35
N VAL A 96 -5.04 -11.38 -4.24
CA VAL A 96 -4.78 -11.93 -2.91
C VAL A 96 -6.03 -12.64 -2.40
N GLU A 97 -5.87 -13.88 -1.94
CA GLU A 97 -6.92 -14.64 -1.25
C GLU A 97 -6.47 -14.98 0.15
N SER A 98 -7.26 -14.56 1.13
CA SER A 98 -7.01 -14.84 2.55
C SER A 98 -8.11 -15.72 3.09
N ILE A 99 -7.72 -16.72 3.87
CA ILE A 99 -8.62 -17.75 4.39
C ILE A 99 -8.57 -17.75 5.91
N TRP A 100 -9.73 -17.73 6.55
CA TRP A 100 -9.90 -17.97 7.98
C TRP A 100 -10.77 -19.20 8.21
N ASN A 101 -10.36 -20.06 9.13
CA ASN A 101 -11.04 -21.27 9.55
C ASN A 101 -11.55 -21.05 10.97
N VAL A 102 -12.79 -20.59 11.10
CA VAL A 102 -13.41 -20.22 12.38
C VAL A 102 -14.54 -21.18 12.66
N ASN A 103 -14.50 -21.87 13.81
CA ASN A 103 -15.52 -22.85 14.21
C ASN A 103 -15.83 -23.91 13.13
N GLY A 104 -14.81 -24.33 12.38
CA GLY A 104 -14.95 -25.31 11.29
C GLY A 104 -15.52 -24.76 9.98
N GLN A 105 -15.80 -23.45 9.90
CA GLN A 105 -16.24 -22.77 8.67
C GLN A 105 -15.08 -22.02 8.01
N LYS A 106 -15.01 -22.12 6.68
CA LYS A 106 -14.03 -21.42 5.86
C LYS A 106 -14.59 -20.07 5.41
N HIS A 107 -13.94 -18.99 5.81
CA HIS A 107 -14.20 -17.63 5.37
C HIS A 107 -13.09 -17.19 4.42
N ILE A 108 -13.46 -16.64 3.26
CA ILE A 108 -12.51 -16.20 2.23
C ILE A 108 -12.69 -14.70 2.01
N SER A 109 -11.61 -13.94 2.16
CA SER A 109 -11.52 -12.57 1.70
C SER A 109 -10.63 -12.49 0.46
N LYS A 110 -10.93 -11.51 -0.38
CA LYS A 110 -10.25 -11.28 -1.66
C LYS A 110 -9.88 -9.82 -1.73
N GLY A 111 -8.65 -9.56 -2.16
CA GLY A 111 -8.16 -8.21 -2.37
C GLY A 111 -7.00 -8.15 -3.35
N THR A 112 -6.24 -7.08 -3.25
CA THR A 112 -5.09 -6.80 -4.10
C THR A 112 -3.81 -6.71 -3.27
N GLY A 113 -2.68 -7.08 -3.85
CA GLY A 113 -1.36 -6.78 -3.30
C GLY A 113 -0.40 -6.38 -4.40
N THR A 114 0.77 -5.88 -4.04
CA THR A 114 1.83 -5.50 -4.97
C THR A 114 3.16 -6.11 -4.55
N ILE A 115 3.85 -6.77 -5.47
CA ILE A 115 5.20 -7.28 -5.24
C ILE A 115 6.17 -6.10 -5.11
N ILE A 116 6.82 -6.02 -3.96
CA ILE A 116 7.76 -4.95 -3.58
C ILE A 116 9.20 -5.46 -3.38
N SER A 117 9.41 -6.78 -3.42
CA SER A 117 10.72 -7.42 -3.45
C SER A 117 10.57 -8.87 -3.96
N PRO A 118 11.66 -9.63 -4.21
CA PRO A 118 11.55 -11.01 -4.70
C PRO A 118 10.53 -11.88 -3.95
N SER A 119 10.44 -11.76 -2.61
CA SER A 119 9.55 -12.57 -1.78
C SER A 119 8.62 -11.74 -0.90
N LYS A 120 8.32 -10.48 -1.24
CA LYS A 120 7.42 -9.65 -0.41
C LYS A 120 6.30 -9.01 -1.22
N VAL A 121 5.12 -9.01 -0.63
CA VAL A 121 3.92 -8.33 -1.13
C VAL A 121 3.45 -7.31 -0.10
N LEU A 122 3.16 -6.10 -0.56
CA LEU A 122 2.45 -5.09 0.21
C LEU A 122 0.95 -5.20 -0.08
N THR A 123 0.11 -5.13 0.96
CA THR A 123 -1.35 -5.26 0.84
C THR A 123 -2.05 -4.59 2.02
N ALA A 124 -3.39 -4.60 2.03
CA ALA A 124 -4.19 -4.09 3.14
C ALA A 124 -4.06 -4.98 4.38
N GLY A 125 -4.08 -4.35 5.54
CA GLY A 125 -4.00 -5.03 6.84
C GLY A 125 -5.15 -6.01 7.05
N HIS A 126 -6.36 -5.63 6.66
CA HIS A 126 -7.56 -6.45 6.81
C HIS A 126 -7.57 -7.71 5.94
N LEU A 127 -6.66 -7.82 4.96
CA LEU A 127 -6.45 -9.08 4.26
C LEU A 127 -5.60 -10.06 5.07
N VAL A 128 -4.79 -9.62 6.02
CA VAL A 128 -3.93 -10.52 6.82
C VAL A 128 -4.46 -10.73 8.24
N TYR A 129 -5.26 -9.77 8.75
CA TYR A 129 -5.87 -9.80 10.07
C TYR A 129 -7.31 -9.26 10.00
N ASP A 130 -8.28 -10.05 10.42
CA ASP A 130 -9.67 -9.62 10.58
C ASP A 130 -9.99 -9.38 12.06
N TYR A 131 -10.78 -8.36 12.38
CA TYR A 131 -11.14 -8.04 13.76
C TYR A 131 -11.85 -9.18 14.50
N ASN A 132 -12.72 -9.91 13.81
CA ASN A 132 -13.53 -10.99 14.37
C ASN A 132 -12.81 -12.34 14.32
N TYR A 133 -11.99 -12.57 13.29
CA TYR A 133 -11.35 -13.86 13.03
C TYR A 133 -9.87 -13.91 13.41
N GLY A 134 -9.27 -12.77 13.73
CA GLY A 134 -7.84 -12.63 13.99
C GLY A 134 -7.02 -12.81 12.72
N GLN A 135 -5.83 -13.38 12.86
CA GLN A 135 -4.92 -13.60 11.74
C GLN A 135 -5.44 -14.66 10.74
N ALA A 136 -5.24 -14.40 9.45
CA ALA A 136 -5.53 -15.36 8.39
C ALA A 136 -4.82 -16.70 8.61
N ASN A 137 -5.54 -17.79 8.33
CA ASN A 137 -4.97 -19.12 8.38
C ASN A 137 -4.03 -19.40 7.22
N GLU A 138 -4.40 -18.95 6.02
CA GLU A 138 -3.64 -19.09 4.79
C GLU A 138 -3.82 -17.82 3.94
N ILE A 139 -2.78 -17.44 3.21
CA ILE A 139 -2.84 -16.32 2.25
C ILE A 139 -2.14 -16.77 0.96
N TYR A 140 -2.86 -16.61 -0.14
CA TYR A 140 -2.45 -16.97 -1.48
C TYR A 140 -2.29 -15.72 -2.34
N VAL A 141 -1.24 -15.69 -3.14
CA VAL A 141 -0.86 -14.55 -3.98
C VAL A 141 -0.71 -15.02 -5.41
N TYR A 142 -1.45 -14.38 -6.33
CA TYR A 142 -1.43 -14.70 -7.76
C TYR A 142 -1.09 -13.43 -8.57
N PRO A 143 0.19 -13.23 -8.93
CA PRO A 143 0.61 -12.07 -9.71
C PRO A 143 0.07 -12.10 -11.14
N GLY A 144 -0.33 -10.94 -11.65
CA GLY A 144 -0.77 -10.78 -13.03
C GLY A 144 -1.95 -11.66 -13.44
N ARG A 145 -2.77 -12.12 -12.47
CA ARG A 145 -3.96 -12.94 -12.74
C ARG A 145 -4.81 -12.29 -13.84
N TYR A 146 -5.30 -13.13 -14.75
CA TYR A 146 -6.27 -12.72 -15.76
C TYR A 146 -7.36 -13.79 -15.86
N GLN A 147 -8.55 -13.49 -15.33
CA GLN A 147 -9.65 -14.44 -15.15
C GLN A 147 -9.19 -15.69 -14.36
N SER A 148 -9.21 -16.88 -14.96
CA SER A 148 -8.75 -18.14 -14.38
C SER A 148 -7.29 -18.47 -14.72
N ILE A 149 -6.55 -17.54 -15.33
CA ILE A 149 -5.16 -17.74 -15.75
C ILE A 149 -4.23 -17.10 -14.72
N PHE A 150 -3.26 -17.89 -14.24
CA PHE A 150 -2.23 -17.48 -13.29
C PHE A 150 -0.86 -17.49 -13.99
N PRO A 151 -0.48 -16.42 -14.71
CA PRO A 151 0.69 -16.46 -15.60
C PRO A 151 2.02 -16.70 -14.88
N TYR A 152 2.10 -16.38 -13.59
CA TYR A 152 3.27 -16.60 -12.74
C TYR A 152 3.07 -17.68 -11.68
N GLY A 153 1.92 -18.39 -11.73
CA GLY A 153 1.55 -19.38 -10.72
C GLY A 153 1.04 -18.76 -9.42
N GLU A 154 1.24 -19.51 -8.34
CA GLU A 154 0.76 -19.21 -6.98
C GLU A 154 1.97 -19.11 -6.04
N ALA A 155 1.96 -18.11 -5.16
CA ALA A 155 2.82 -18.06 -3.99
C ALA A 155 1.98 -18.05 -2.71
N ARG A 156 2.56 -18.54 -1.61
CA ARG A 156 1.90 -18.63 -0.31
C ARG A 156 2.65 -17.80 0.71
N ALA A 157 1.91 -17.19 1.62
CA ALA A 157 2.50 -16.48 2.74
C ALA A 157 3.11 -17.46 3.75
N GLU A 158 4.35 -17.19 4.17
CA GLU A 158 5.00 -17.85 5.31
C GLU A 158 4.95 -16.97 6.55
N LYS A 159 5.18 -15.66 6.36
CA LYS A 159 5.16 -14.68 7.45
C LYS A 159 4.36 -13.47 7.03
N ILE A 160 3.76 -12.83 8.02
CA ILE A 160 3.09 -11.55 7.87
C ILE A 160 3.62 -10.58 8.91
N SER A 161 3.55 -9.30 8.58
CA SER A 161 3.66 -8.26 9.58
C SER A 161 2.66 -7.14 9.31
N TYR A 162 2.27 -6.44 10.37
CA TYR A 162 1.30 -5.35 10.31
C TYR A 162 1.43 -4.43 11.55
N PRO A 163 1.00 -3.16 11.49
CA PRO A 163 0.98 -2.28 12.65
C PRO A 163 0.09 -2.83 13.77
N LYS A 164 0.56 -2.84 15.02
CA LYS A 164 -0.16 -3.44 16.16
C LYS A 164 -1.56 -2.85 16.36
N ASP A 165 -1.72 -1.56 16.07
CA ASP A 165 -2.99 -0.86 16.20
C ASP A 165 -4.05 -1.30 15.19
N LEU A 166 -3.69 -2.03 14.14
CA LEU A 166 -4.64 -2.68 13.24
C LEU A 166 -5.64 -3.58 14.00
N GLU A 167 -5.20 -4.20 15.10
CA GLU A 167 -6.06 -5.11 15.88
C GLU A 167 -7.24 -4.40 16.56
N LYS A 168 -7.22 -3.07 16.59
CA LYS A 168 -8.28 -2.22 17.13
C LYS A 168 -9.27 -1.78 16.06
N LEU A 169 -8.95 -1.96 14.78
CA LEU A 169 -9.77 -1.52 13.66
C LEU A 169 -10.94 -2.49 13.44
N ASN A 170 -12.16 -2.00 13.64
CA ASN A 170 -13.39 -2.69 13.28
C ASN A 170 -14.20 -1.81 12.33
N TYR A 171 -14.24 -2.16 11.06
CA TYR A 171 -14.96 -1.41 10.05
C TYR A 171 -16.49 -1.31 10.26
N ASN A 172 -17.06 -2.13 11.15
CA ASN A 172 -18.46 -2.04 11.57
C ASN A 172 -18.68 -1.13 12.79
N ASP A 173 -17.62 -0.57 13.38
CA ASP A 173 -17.68 0.36 14.51
C ASP A 173 -17.00 1.69 14.17
N SER A 174 -17.81 2.73 13.99
CA SER A 174 -17.35 4.08 13.63
C SER A 174 -16.34 4.68 14.62
N ASN A 175 -16.35 4.24 15.89
CA ASN A 175 -15.41 4.73 16.89
C ASN A 175 -13.97 4.25 16.65
N THR A 176 -13.79 3.23 15.81
CA THR A 176 -12.48 2.63 15.52
C THR A 176 -11.90 3.05 14.18
N LEU A 177 -12.65 3.78 13.34
CA LEU A 177 -12.22 4.14 11.98
C LEU A 177 -10.95 5.02 11.95
N ASN A 178 -10.62 5.69 13.05
CA ASN A 178 -9.34 6.39 13.22
C ASN A 178 -8.11 5.45 13.11
N TYR A 179 -8.29 4.13 13.25
CA TYR A 179 -7.26 3.11 13.06
C TYR A 179 -7.08 2.66 11.61
N ARG A 180 -7.90 3.14 10.65
CA ARG A 180 -7.75 2.79 9.20
C ARG A 180 -6.38 3.18 8.63
N LYS A 181 -5.73 4.18 9.24
CA LYS A 181 -4.34 4.58 8.93
C LYS A 181 -3.30 3.49 9.26
N CYS A 182 -3.70 2.42 9.95
CA CYS A 182 -2.88 1.26 10.27
C CYS A 182 -3.21 0.04 9.38
N ASP A 183 -4.12 0.20 8.41
CA ASP A 183 -4.62 -0.89 7.58
C ASP A 183 -3.66 -1.31 6.46
N ILE A 184 -2.42 -1.61 6.82
CA ILE A 184 -1.35 -2.01 5.90
C ILE A 184 -0.65 -3.26 6.42
N ALA A 185 -0.22 -4.12 5.51
CA ALA A 185 0.51 -5.34 5.84
C ALA A 185 1.58 -5.66 4.81
N VAL A 186 2.64 -6.33 5.30
CA VAL A 186 3.65 -6.98 4.48
C VAL A 186 3.48 -8.48 4.60
N VAL A 187 3.46 -9.17 3.46
CA VAL A 187 3.37 -10.61 3.33
C VAL A 187 4.69 -11.14 2.76
N ASN A 188 5.39 -11.98 3.52
CA ASN A 188 6.61 -12.66 3.07
C ASN A 188 6.22 -14.02 2.51
N LEU A 189 6.63 -14.27 1.27
CA LEU A 189 6.23 -15.42 0.46
C LEU A 189 7.23 -16.58 0.58
N ASN A 190 6.72 -17.80 0.44
CA ASN A 190 7.50 -19.03 0.43
C ASN A 190 8.44 -19.18 -0.78
N ILE A 191 8.17 -18.45 -1.86
CA ILE A 191 8.98 -18.45 -3.07
C ILE A 191 9.27 -17.02 -3.53
N PRO A 192 10.43 -16.78 -4.18
CA PRO A 192 10.79 -15.46 -4.68
C PRO A 192 10.12 -15.15 -6.03
N ILE A 193 8.78 -15.17 -6.07
CA ILE A 193 7.98 -14.97 -7.29
C ILE A 193 8.24 -13.60 -7.94
N GLY A 194 8.67 -12.61 -7.16
CA GLY A 194 9.07 -11.28 -7.63
C GLY A 194 10.24 -11.26 -8.60
N ASN A 195 11.07 -12.31 -8.64
CA ASN A 195 12.10 -12.46 -9.66
C ASN A 195 11.53 -12.66 -11.07
N SER A 196 10.28 -13.14 -11.19
CA SER A 196 9.61 -13.39 -12.48
C SER A 196 8.69 -12.25 -12.91
N THR A 197 8.15 -11.50 -11.97
CA THR A 197 7.18 -10.42 -12.21
C THR A 197 7.81 -9.04 -12.25
N SER A 198 9.07 -8.93 -11.80
CA SER A 198 9.68 -7.71 -11.26
C SER A 198 8.97 -7.22 -9.99
N ALA A 199 9.57 -6.25 -9.31
CA ALA A 199 9.00 -5.57 -8.15
C ALA A 199 8.82 -4.07 -8.46
N ILE A 200 7.85 -3.43 -7.81
CA ILE A 200 7.74 -1.97 -7.79
C ILE A 200 8.44 -1.47 -6.53
N ASP A 201 9.29 -0.45 -6.68
CA ASP A 201 10.00 0.13 -5.56
C ASP A 201 9.04 0.87 -4.62
N VAL A 202 9.24 0.69 -3.31
CA VAL A 202 8.54 1.45 -2.26
C VAL A 202 9.36 2.68 -1.94
N ALA A 203 8.69 3.82 -1.75
CA ALA A 203 9.30 5.09 -1.43
C ALA A 203 8.57 5.79 -0.29
N PHE A 204 9.33 6.48 0.56
CA PHE A 204 8.79 7.53 1.39
C PHE A 204 8.73 8.82 0.57
N VAL A 205 7.52 9.38 0.41
CA VAL A 205 7.31 10.68 -0.22
C VAL A 205 6.65 11.60 0.81
N PRO A 206 7.27 12.75 1.17
CA PRO A 206 6.69 13.62 2.18
C PRO A 206 5.29 14.13 1.82
N ASP A 207 4.47 14.42 2.82
CA ASP A 207 3.12 14.99 2.65
C ASP A 207 3.12 16.23 1.74
N SER A 208 4.13 17.09 1.91
CA SER A 208 4.30 18.31 1.11
C SER A 208 4.53 18.04 -0.38
N GLU A 209 5.19 16.93 -0.72
CA GLU A 209 5.40 16.50 -2.10
C GLU A 209 4.18 15.79 -2.65
N MET A 210 3.52 14.95 -1.86
CA MET A 210 2.23 14.34 -2.24
C MET A 210 1.17 15.42 -2.53
N MET A 211 1.26 16.58 -1.86
CA MET A 211 0.37 17.74 -2.02
C MET A 211 0.91 18.86 -2.93
N ALA A 212 2.10 18.72 -3.52
CA ALA A 212 2.71 19.77 -4.34
C ALA A 212 1.86 20.08 -5.58
N LEU A 213 1.73 21.36 -5.98
CA LEU A 213 0.90 21.75 -7.13
C LEU A 213 1.64 21.61 -8.49
N PRO A 214 0.97 21.13 -9.56
CA PRO A 214 -0.37 20.51 -9.53
C PRO A 214 -0.34 19.21 -8.71
N SER A 215 -1.38 18.95 -7.91
CA SER A 215 -1.42 17.82 -6.96
C SER A 215 -0.97 16.53 -7.62
N ARG A 216 -0.20 15.73 -6.85
CA ARG A 216 0.47 14.54 -7.35
C ARG A 216 -0.55 13.61 -8.00
N GLN A 217 -0.34 13.30 -9.27
CA GLN A 217 -1.12 12.29 -9.95
C GLN A 217 -0.74 10.91 -9.41
N ILE A 218 -1.75 10.11 -9.12
CA ILE A 218 -1.59 8.74 -8.65
C ILE A 218 -2.36 7.78 -9.56
N THR A 219 -1.89 6.55 -9.63
CA THR A 219 -2.54 5.42 -10.29
C THR A 219 -2.80 4.35 -9.25
N ILE A 220 -3.98 3.75 -9.31
CA ILE A 220 -4.34 2.59 -8.50
C ILE A 220 -4.79 1.50 -9.46
N THR A 221 -4.21 0.32 -9.33
CA THR A 221 -4.58 -0.84 -10.13
C THR A 221 -4.74 -2.04 -9.21
N GLY A 222 -5.87 -2.73 -9.33
CA GLY A 222 -6.20 -3.86 -8.48
C GLY A 222 -7.34 -4.70 -9.03
N TYR A 223 -7.82 -5.65 -8.24
CA TYR A 223 -8.79 -6.66 -8.64
C TYR A 223 -10.17 -6.43 -7.98
N PRO A 224 -11.01 -5.56 -8.55
CA PRO A 224 -12.36 -5.39 -8.06
C PRO A 224 -13.18 -6.69 -8.17
N ARG A 225 -14.18 -6.86 -7.30
CA ARG A 225 -15.18 -7.91 -7.48
C ARG A 225 -15.96 -7.69 -8.79
N SER A 226 -16.54 -8.75 -9.33
CA SER A 226 -17.34 -8.66 -10.55
C SER A 226 -18.64 -7.87 -10.38
N GLY A 227 -19.12 -7.26 -11.45
CA GLY A 227 -20.46 -6.67 -11.52
C GLY A 227 -20.55 -5.17 -11.23
N TYR A 228 -19.43 -4.46 -11.02
CA TYR A 228 -19.43 -3.01 -10.93
C TYR A 228 -19.46 -2.39 -12.33
N ALA A 229 -20.40 -1.47 -12.58
CA ALA A 229 -20.52 -0.79 -13.86
C ALA A 229 -19.23 -0.02 -14.23
N LEU A 230 -18.81 -0.15 -15.48
CA LEU A 230 -17.66 0.58 -16.03
C LEU A 230 -18.04 1.97 -16.59
N GLY A 231 -19.33 2.19 -16.88
CA GLY A 231 -19.80 3.40 -17.55
C GLY A 231 -19.64 3.35 -19.09
N TYR A 232 -19.05 2.29 -19.62
CA TYR A 232 -18.91 2.01 -21.05
C TYR A 232 -18.97 0.49 -21.29
N TYR A 233 -19.08 0.09 -22.56
CA TYR A 233 -18.97 -1.31 -22.96
C TYR A 233 -17.57 -1.57 -23.51
N ASP A 234 -16.86 -2.53 -22.93
CA ASP A 234 -15.50 -2.91 -23.32
C ASP A 234 -15.54 -4.06 -24.33
N GLU A 235 -15.18 -3.79 -25.59
CA GLU A 235 -15.22 -4.79 -26.66
C GLU A 235 -14.21 -5.93 -26.47
N THR A 236 -13.11 -5.69 -25.73
CA THR A 236 -12.06 -6.70 -25.55
C THR A 236 -12.46 -7.75 -24.50
N THR A 237 -13.13 -7.31 -23.45
CA THR A 237 -13.63 -8.18 -22.38
C THR A 237 -15.10 -8.57 -22.56
N ASP A 238 -15.78 -8.03 -23.57
CA ASP A 238 -17.21 -8.24 -23.86
C ASP A 238 -18.10 -7.98 -22.64
N SER A 239 -17.89 -6.83 -21.98
CA SER A 239 -18.57 -6.52 -20.72
C SER A 239 -18.72 -5.02 -20.49
N SER A 240 -19.82 -4.63 -19.85
CA SER A 240 -20.03 -3.29 -19.29
C SER A 240 -19.82 -3.22 -17.77
N THR A 241 -19.33 -4.32 -17.18
CA THR A 241 -19.04 -4.44 -15.75
C THR A 241 -17.68 -5.07 -15.49
N THR A 242 -17.16 -4.90 -14.27
CA THR A 242 -15.95 -5.59 -13.81
C THR A 242 -16.12 -7.10 -13.86
N ILE A 243 -15.04 -7.82 -14.17
CA ILE A 243 -14.99 -9.30 -14.23
C ILE A 243 -14.03 -9.81 -13.15
N ASP A 244 -14.43 -10.84 -12.38
CA ASP A 244 -13.58 -11.43 -11.34
C ASP A 244 -12.27 -11.96 -11.94
N GLY A 245 -11.16 -11.66 -11.26
CA GLY A 245 -9.82 -12.04 -11.71
C GLY A 245 -9.25 -11.19 -12.86
N ILE A 246 -9.90 -10.12 -13.29
CA ILE A 246 -9.30 -9.10 -14.16
C ILE A 246 -8.88 -7.89 -13.32
N MET A 247 -7.67 -7.37 -13.54
CA MET A 247 -7.25 -6.10 -12.94
C MET A 247 -7.92 -4.93 -13.64
N TYR A 248 -8.24 -3.89 -12.88
CA TYR A 248 -8.68 -2.62 -13.40
C TYR A 248 -7.79 -1.51 -12.87
N SER A 249 -7.42 -0.59 -13.76
CA SER A 249 -6.60 0.58 -13.46
C SER A 249 -7.45 1.82 -13.50
N SER A 250 -7.23 2.71 -12.54
CA SER A 250 -7.74 4.08 -12.55
C SER A 250 -6.65 5.04 -12.07
N TRP A 251 -6.85 6.32 -12.32
CA TRP A 251 -5.93 7.37 -11.92
C TRP A 251 -6.70 8.63 -11.57
N GLY A 252 -6.01 9.49 -10.84
CA GLY A 252 -6.56 10.70 -10.26
C GLY A 252 -5.45 11.43 -9.54
N LYS A 253 -5.81 12.17 -8.51
CA LYS A 253 -4.92 13.05 -7.76
C LYS A 253 -5.09 12.84 -6.28
N THR A 254 -4.00 13.05 -5.57
CA THR A 254 -4.05 13.26 -4.12
C THR A 254 -4.87 14.52 -3.82
N MET A 255 -5.88 14.38 -2.95
CA MET A 255 -6.71 15.47 -2.44
C MET A 255 -6.23 15.95 -1.08
N ARG A 256 -5.68 15.05 -0.27
CA ARG A 256 -5.07 15.33 1.02
C ARG A 256 -4.05 14.23 1.36
N CYS A 257 -2.93 14.61 1.95
CA CYS A 257 -1.98 13.68 2.56
C CYS A 257 -1.57 14.26 3.91
N SER A 258 -1.72 13.47 4.98
CA SER A 258 -1.36 13.90 6.33
C SER A 258 -0.95 12.70 7.17
N GLY A 259 0.34 12.58 7.45
CA GLY A 259 0.92 11.45 8.17
C GLY A 259 0.65 10.14 7.43
N ARG A 260 -0.13 9.24 8.05
CA ARG A 260 -0.46 7.90 7.53
C ARG A 260 -1.73 7.85 6.70
N GLU A 261 -2.43 8.96 6.51
CA GLU A 261 -3.67 8.99 5.75
C GLU A 261 -3.48 9.77 4.44
N ILE A 262 -3.93 9.16 3.34
CA ILE A 262 -4.03 9.80 2.04
C ILE A 262 -5.47 9.70 1.53
N LEU A 263 -6.01 10.84 1.07
CA LEU A 263 -7.31 10.94 0.41
C LEU A 263 -7.09 11.28 -1.05
N TYR A 264 -7.88 10.69 -1.94
CA TYR A 264 -7.74 10.85 -3.38
C TYR A 264 -9.06 10.67 -4.13
N ASP A 265 -9.13 11.19 -5.36
CA ASP A 265 -10.32 11.13 -6.23
C ASP A 265 -10.28 9.95 -7.23
N VAL A 266 -9.41 8.97 -7.02
CA VAL A 266 -9.32 7.75 -7.85
C VAL A 266 -10.47 6.81 -7.55
N ASP A 267 -11.10 6.33 -8.62
CA ASP A 267 -12.08 5.24 -8.53
C ASP A 267 -11.42 3.93 -8.14
N THR A 268 -11.86 3.38 -7.02
CA THR A 268 -11.59 2.01 -6.63
C THR A 268 -12.91 1.25 -6.54
N ARG A 269 -12.92 -0.06 -6.32
CA ARG A 269 -14.13 -0.84 -5.95
C ARG A 269 -13.74 -1.91 -4.93
N PRO A 270 -14.68 -2.44 -4.12
CA PRO A 270 -14.41 -3.56 -3.23
C PRO A 270 -13.65 -4.70 -3.94
N GLY A 271 -12.59 -5.20 -3.29
CA GLY A 271 -11.62 -6.14 -3.86
C GLY A 271 -10.33 -5.47 -4.38
N MET A 272 -10.35 -4.16 -4.63
CA MET A 272 -9.13 -3.40 -4.89
C MET A 272 -8.35 -3.06 -3.61
N ASP A 273 -8.93 -3.35 -2.44
CA ASP A 273 -8.28 -3.17 -1.14
C ASP A 273 -6.89 -3.81 -1.12
N GLY A 274 -5.87 -3.04 -0.74
CA GLY A 274 -4.46 -3.40 -0.77
C GLY A 274 -3.74 -3.11 -2.08
N ALA A 275 -4.43 -2.55 -3.10
CA ALA A 275 -3.79 -2.03 -4.30
C ALA A 275 -2.81 -0.91 -3.95
N ALA A 276 -1.63 -0.92 -4.56
CA ALA A 276 -0.66 0.14 -4.34
C ALA A 276 -1.18 1.48 -4.87
N ILE A 277 -0.96 2.53 -4.09
CA ILE A 277 -1.03 3.91 -4.54
C ILE A 277 0.32 4.21 -5.19
N VAL A 278 0.31 4.28 -6.52
CA VAL A 278 1.51 4.47 -7.32
C VAL A 278 1.56 5.92 -7.79
N CYS A 279 2.65 6.62 -7.49
CA CYS A 279 2.93 7.91 -8.11
C CYS A 279 4.14 7.79 -9.04
N ARG A 280 4.11 8.53 -10.14
CA ARG A 280 5.29 8.67 -11.00
C ARG A 280 6.18 9.75 -10.43
N ASP A 281 7.46 9.45 -10.29
CA ASP A 281 8.45 10.44 -9.86
C ASP A 281 8.44 11.71 -10.75
N LYS A 282 8.71 12.87 -10.17
CA LYS A 282 8.65 14.16 -10.90
C LYS A 282 9.79 14.30 -11.91
N TRP A 283 10.92 13.62 -11.66
CA TRP A 283 12.19 13.82 -12.36
C TRP A 283 12.60 12.58 -13.17
N SER A 284 11.77 11.55 -13.21
CA SER A 284 11.95 10.33 -14.01
C SER A 284 10.62 9.70 -14.41
N THR A 285 10.72 8.60 -15.15
CA THR A 285 9.60 7.74 -15.54
C THR A 285 9.39 6.56 -14.58
N ILE A 286 9.95 6.62 -13.36
CA ILE A 286 9.85 5.55 -12.38
C ILE A 286 8.52 5.64 -11.62
N ASP A 287 7.83 4.51 -11.54
CA ASP A 287 6.63 4.31 -10.74
C ASP A 287 7.04 3.88 -9.32
N LEU A 288 6.55 4.60 -8.30
CA LEU A 288 6.88 4.36 -6.89
C LEU A 288 5.60 4.05 -6.10
N VAL A 289 5.65 3.01 -5.27
CA VAL A 289 4.61 2.72 -4.28
C VAL A 289 4.78 3.66 -3.09
N THR A 290 3.79 4.52 -2.84
CA THR A 290 3.80 5.49 -1.72
C THR A 290 2.69 5.24 -0.72
N GLY A 291 1.79 4.31 -1.01
CA GLY A 291 0.65 3.99 -0.16
C GLY A 291 -0.08 2.74 -0.63
N ILE A 292 -1.19 2.45 0.04
CA ILE A 292 -2.12 1.40 -0.38
C ILE A 292 -3.58 1.89 -0.25
N ASP A 293 -4.45 1.41 -1.13
CA ASP A 293 -5.90 1.61 -1.06
C ASP A 293 -6.50 0.77 0.06
N VAL A 294 -7.34 1.41 0.90
CA VAL A 294 -8.10 0.76 1.98
C VAL A 294 -9.51 1.32 2.06
N SER A 295 -10.07 1.72 0.91
CA SER A 295 -11.31 2.51 0.81
C SER A 295 -12.59 1.79 1.25
N TYR A 296 -12.51 0.78 2.10
CA TYR A 296 -13.66 0.10 2.70
C TYR A 296 -13.76 0.38 4.20
N PRO A 297 -14.93 0.73 4.75
CA PRO A 297 -16.14 1.13 4.05
C PRO A 297 -16.01 2.57 3.50
N ARG A 298 -16.64 2.83 2.35
CA ARG A 298 -16.63 4.16 1.72
C ARG A 298 -17.53 5.09 2.50
N GLU A 299 -16.94 5.89 3.36
CA GLU A 299 -17.66 6.88 4.17
C GLU A 299 -18.20 8.04 3.33
N THR A 300 -17.66 8.30 2.13
CA THR A 300 -18.05 9.42 1.28
C THR A 300 -18.11 9.02 -0.21
N SER A 301 -18.89 9.78 -0.99
CA SER A 301 -18.90 9.70 -2.46
C SER A 301 -17.76 10.46 -3.12
N ASP A 302 -17.04 11.29 -2.35
CA ASP A 302 -16.22 12.37 -2.90
C ASP A 302 -14.74 12.05 -2.92
N TYR A 303 -14.32 11.04 -2.15
CA TYR A 303 -12.94 10.58 -2.09
C TYR A 303 -12.83 9.13 -1.63
N SER A 304 -11.72 8.52 -2.02
CA SER A 304 -11.23 7.24 -1.54
C SER A 304 -10.13 7.47 -0.48
N VAL A 305 -9.88 6.45 0.34
CA VAL A 305 -8.94 6.52 1.47
C VAL A 305 -7.82 5.51 1.28
N GLY A 306 -6.61 5.90 1.66
CA GLY A 306 -5.45 5.04 1.66
C GLY A 306 -4.59 5.20 2.90
N VAL A 307 -3.71 4.24 3.10
CA VAL A 307 -2.61 4.34 4.06
C VAL A 307 -1.39 4.88 3.33
N HIS A 308 -0.88 6.02 3.78
CA HIS A 308 0.36 6.60 3.29
C HIS A 308 1.57 5.94 3.97
N ILE A 309 2.60 5.62 3.19
CA ILE A 309 3.86 5.06 3.69
C ILE A 309 4.73 6.22 4.18
N GLU A 310 4.46 6.67 5.40
CA GLU A 310 5.35 7.60 6.11
C GLU A 310 6.66 6.94 6.54
N SER A 311 7.60 7.72 7.07
CA SER A 311 8.97 7.28 7.34
C SER A 311 9.03 6.00 8.18
N THR A 312 8.29 5.89 9.27
CA THR A 312 8.29 4.71 10.15
C THR A 312 7.77 3.47 9.42
N TYR A 313 6.72 3.61 8.62
CA TYR A 313 6.18 2.52 7.80
C TYR A 313 7.15 2.10 6.71
N TYR A 314 7.82 3.06 6.07
CA TYR A 314 8.90 2.75 5.13
C TYR A 314 10.00 1.92 5.81
N GLY A 315 10.36 2.24 7.05
CA GLY A 315 11.45 1.57 7.78
C GLY A 315 11.09 0.16 8.17
N TRP A 316 9.85 -0.02 8.60
CA TRP A 316 9.27 -1.32 8.84
C TRP A 316 9.21 -2.16 7.56
N ILE A 317 8.64 -1.65 6.47
CA ILE A 317 8.50 -2.37 5.20
C ILE A 317 9.86 -2.84 4.66
N MET A 318 10.87 -1.97 4.72
CA MET A 318 12.22 -2.31 4.27
C MET A 318 12.91 -3.32 5.18
N GLY A 319 12.56 -3.36 6.47
CA GLY A 319 13.13 -4.26 7.48
C GLY A 319 12.35 -5.56 7.73
N ALA A 320 11.12 -5.69 7.20
CA ALA A 320 10.23 -6.84 7.39
C ALA A 320 10.65 -8.09 6.60
#